data_AF-A0A853R430-F1
#
_entry.id   AF-A0A853R430-F1
#
_cell.length_a   1.000
_cell.length_b   1.000
_cell.length_c   1.000
_cell.angle_alpha   90.00
_cell.angle_beta   90.00
_cell.angle_gamma   90.00
#
_symmetry.space_group_name_H-M   'P 1'
#
loop_
_entity.id
_entity.type
_entity.pdbx_description
1 polymer ?
#
loop_
_entity_poly.entity_id
_entity_poly.type
_entity_poly.pdbx_seq_one_letter_code
_entity_poly.pdbx_strand_id
1 'polypeptide(L)'
;MTIATNSEKLMNNVSTQASKRALRAKKRVDWKERIFHGLFLTSAIIGIVSLAIIAYFIFRESIPAFQEVGISGIVLGQDWLPPALYGVATMIVASVVSTFGAVIVGVPVGVLTAIFIAEVAPKRVANIIRPAVELLAGIPSVVYGFFGLVIIVPLIQDIFQVPAGNTILAGIIVLGVMILPTVITVSETSIRAVPHAYKEGSLALGASSIFTIFKLLVPAARSGIMTGVILGIGRALGETMAIIMVMGNAPAMPEGILDSARTLTANIAIEMSYASGVHASALYATGVVLLAFIMILNATLLYLNRERAR
;
A
#
# COMPACT_ATOMS: atom_id res chain seq x y z
N MET A 1 -31.08 -64.54 38.54
CA MET A 1 -31.07 -63.06 38.34
C MET A 1 -29.67 -62.44 38.42
N THR A 2 -28.61 -63.23 38.65
CA THR A 2 -27.24 -62.74 38.95
C THR A 2 -26.27 -62.74 37.77
N ILE A 3 -26.63 -63.35 36.62
CA ILE A 3 -25.76 -63.43 35.44
C ILE A 3 -25.97 -62.22 34.49
N ALA A 4 -27.19 -61.69 34.41
CA ALA A 4 -27.51 -60.52 33.58
C ALA A 4 -26.90 -59.21 34.13
N THR A 5 -26.91 -59.03 35.45
CA THR A 5 -26.37 -57.83 36.12
C THR A 5 -24.85 -57.72 36.04
N ASN A 6 -24.13 -58.85 35.93
CA ASN A 6 -22.68 -58.84 35.73
C ASN A 6 -22.29 -58.52 34.27
N SER A 7 -23.06 -58.98 33.27
CA SER A 7 -22.80 -58.66 31.86
C SER A 7 -23.05 -57.19 31.55
N GLU A 8 -24.10 -56.59 32.12
CA GLU A 8 -24.39 -55.15 31.98
C GLU A 8 -23.30 -54.28 32.61
N LYS A 9 -22.79 -54.66 33.78
CA LYS A 9 -21.66 -53.97 34.43
C LYS A 9 -20.36 -54.11 33.64
N LEU A 10 -20.10 -55.27 33.03
CA LEU A 10 -18.94 -55.50 32.17
C LEU A 10 -19.04 -54.70 30.87
N MET A 11 -20.20 -54.66 30.20
CA MET A 11 -20.40 -53.88 28.98
C MET A 11 -20.36 -52.36 29.23
N ASN A 12 -20.87 -51.89 30.37
CA ASN A 12 -20.76 -50.48 30.76
C ASN A 12 -19.33 -50.10 31.15
N ASN A 13 -18.57 -50.95 31.83
CA ASN A 13 -17.16 -50.65 32.11
C ASN A 13 -16.29 -50.65 30.84
N VAL A 14 -16.55 -51.54 29.89
CA VAL A 14 -15.82 -51.60 28.61
C VAL A 14 -16.15 -50.41 27.71
N SER A 15 -17.42 -50.00 27.60
CA SER A 15 -17.82 -48.82 26.81
C SER A 15 -17.33 -47.51 27.44
N THR A 16 -17.33 -47.41 28.77
CA THR A 16 -16.82 -46.21 29.48
C THR A 16 -15.29 -46.12 29.42
N GLN A 17 -14.57 -47.26 29.48
CA GLN A 17 -13.12 -47.28 29.26
C GLN A 17 -12.75 -47.02 27.79
N ALA A 18 -13.49 -47.58 26.82
CA ALA A 18 -13.24 -47.33 25.40
C ALA A 18 -13.48 -45.85 25.04
N SER A 19 -14.55 -45.24 25.57
CA SER A 19 -14.85 -43.82 25.38
C SER A 19 -13.81 -42.90 26.07
N LYS A 20 -13.38 -43.22 27.30
CA LYS A 20 -12.32 -42.45 28.00
C LYS A 20 -10.92 -42.65 27.40
N ARG A 21 -10.64 -43.79 26.77
CA ARG A 21 -9.35 -44.12 26.14
C ARG A 21 -9.25 -43.54 24.73
N ALA A 22 -10.36 -43.37 24.02
CA ALA A 22 -10.41 -42.76 22.69
C ALA A 22 -10.21 -41.22 22.69
N LEU A 23 -10.42 -40.54 23.83
CA LEU A 23 -10.30 -39.08 23.93
C LEU A 23 -9.00 -38.57 24.58
N ARG A 24 -8.05 -39.46 24.87
CA ARG A 24 -6.68 -39.07 25.26
C ARG A 24 -5.73 -39.21 24.08
N ALA A 25 -6.08 -38.57 22.97
CA ALA A 25 -5.09 -38.25 21.94
C ALA A 25 -4.04 -37.34 22.60
N LYS A 26 -2.92 -37.93 23.03
CA LYS A 26 -1.75 -37.21 23.53
C LYS A 26 -1.34 -36.29 22.38
N LYS A 27 -1.72 -35.01 22.46
CA LYS A 27 -1.34 -33.96 21.51
C LYS A 27 0.19 -33.99 21.47
N ARG A 28 0.77 -34.73 20.53
CA ARG A 28 2.22 -34.74 20.32
C ARG A 28 2.54 -33.29 20.02
N VAL A 29 3.35 -32.67 20.87
CA VAL A 29 3.84 -31.32 20.60
C VAL A 29 4.55 -31.43 19.25
N ASP A 30 3.96 -30.85 18.22
CA ASP A 30 4.57 -30.83 16.90
C ASP A 30 5.70 -29.81 16.96
N TRP A 31 6.91 -30.31 17.19
CA TRP A 31 8.10 -29.47 17.31
C TRP A 31 8.35 -28.66 16.03
N LYS A 32 7.90 -29.15 14.85
CA LYS A 32 7.99 -28.40 13.60
C LYS A 32 7.05 -27.20 13.65
N GLU A 33 5.79 -27.41 14.05
CA GLU A 33 4.81 -26.33 14.24
C GLU A 33 5.35 -25.26 15.20
N ARG A 34 5.96 -25.67 16.32
CA ARG A 34 6.52 -24.74 17.31
C ARG A 34 7.72 -23.95 16.79
N ILE A 35 8.57 -24.56 15.96
CA ILE A 35 9.69 -23.89 15.29
C ILE A 35 9.15 -22.85 14.29
N PHE A 36 8.19 -23.21 13.44
CA PHE A 36 7.58 -22.26 12.50
C PHE A 36 6.86 -21.11 13.20
N HIS A 37 6.11 -21.40 14.28
CA HIS A 37 5.49 -20.37 15.11
C HIS A 37 6.54 -19.45 15.74
N GLY A 38 7.62 -20.01 16.27
CA GLY A 38 8.74 -19.23 16.81
C GLY A 38 9.36 -18.31 15.76
N LEU A 39 9.62 -18.84 14.56
CA LEU A 39 10.21 -18.09 13.43
C LEU A 39 9.31 -16.93 12.97
N PHE A 40 8.01 -17.18 12.78
CA PHE A 40 7.08 -16.12 12.37
C PHE A 40 6.89 -15.08 13.46
N LEU A 41 6.85 -15.48 14.73
CA LEU A 41 6.72 -14.56 15.85
C LEU A 41 7.97 -13.68 16.00
N THR A 42 9.17 -14.26 15.92
CA THR A 42 10.41 -13.47 16.00
C THR A 42 10.55 -12.52 14.82
N SER A 43 10.21 -12.96 13.60
CA SER A 43 10.19 -12.09 12.42
C SER A 43 9.22 -10.91 12.59
N ALA A 44 8.01 -11.16 13.08
CA ALA A 44 7.04 -10.11 13.37
C ALA A 44 7.53 -9.13 14.45
N ILE A 45 8.13 -9.64 15.54
CA ILE A 45 8.69 -8.80 16.61
C ILE A 45 9.84 -7.94 16.07
N ILE A 46 10.76 -8.51 15.30
CA ILE A 46 11.87 -7.76 14.69
C ILE A 46 11.34 -6.63 13.80
N GLY A 47 10.31 -6.91 13.00
CA GLY A 47 9.67 -5.89 12.16
C GLY A 47 9.07 -4.74 12.97
N ILE A 48 8.30 -5.06 14.02
CA ILE A 48 7.68 -4.06 14.90
C ILE A 48 8.75 -3.23 15.64
N VAL A 49 9.76 -3.89 16.19
CA VAL A 49 10.86 -3.22 16.90
C VAL A 49 11.65 -2.32 15.96
N SER A 50 11.94 -2.77 14.73
CA SER A 50 12.65 -1.96 13.74
C SER A 50 11.88 -0.70 13.37
N LEU A 51 10.56 -0.83 13.12
CA LEU A 51 9.70 0.32 12.85
C LEU A 51 9.66 1.30 14.02
N ALA A 52 9.56 0.78 15.25
CA ALA A 52 9.56 1.59 16.46
C ALA A 52 10.88 2.35 16.66
N ILE A 53 12.02 1.71 16.39
CA ILE A 53 13.35 2.34 16.45
C ILE A 53 13.48 3.44 15.40
N ILE A 54 13.07 3.18 14.15
CA ILE A 54 13.11 4.19 13.08
C ILE A 54 12.25 5.40 13.45
N ALA A 55 11.02 5.16 13.93
CA ALA A 55 10.14 6.22 14.37
C ALA A 55 10.79 7.02 15.52
N TYR A 56 11.27 6.34 16.56
CA TYR A 56 11.94 6.98 17.69
C TYR A 56 13.14 7.83 17.25
N PHE A 57 13.98 7.32 16.35
CA PHE A 57 15.15 8.03 15.85
C PHE A 57 14.76 9.30 15.09
N ILE A 58 13.79 9.21 14.19
CA ILE A 58 13.28 10.35 13.42
C ILE A 58 12.71 11.43 14.36
N PHE A 59 11.92 11.05 15.36
CA PHE A 59 11.39 11.98 16.35
C PHE A 59 12.51 12.64 17.17
N ARG A 60 13.47 11.86 17.68
CA ARG A 60 14.57 12.37 18.50
C ARG A 60 15.43 13.39 17.76
N GLU A 61 15.84 13.06 16.53
CA GLU A 61 16.74 13.91 15.73
C GLU A 61 16.02 15.15 15.16
N SER A 62 14.68 15.16 15.14
CA SER A 62 13.87 16.31 14.73
C SER A 62 13.72 17.41 15.79
N ILE A 63 13.97 17.10 17.08
CA ILE A 63 13.75 18.02 18.20
C ILE A 63 14.47 19.37 18.01
N PRO A 64 15.76 19.42 17.63
CA PRO A 64 16.48 20.69 17.48
C PRO A 64 15.82 21.62 16.46
N ALA A 65 15.33 21.08 15.34
CA ALA A 65 14.66 21.88 14.32
C ALA A 65 13.32 22.44 14.82
N PHE A 66 12.54 21.65 15.58
CA PHE A 66 11.31 22.14 16.19
C PHE A 66 11.55 23.20 17.27
N GLN A 67 12.69 23.17 17.96
CA GLN A 67 13.05 24.18 18.94
C GLN A 67 13.46 25.51 18.29
N GLU A 68 14.14 25.45 17.15
CA GLU A 68 14.65 26.65 16.46
C GLU A 68 13.60 27.33 15.59
N VAL A 69 12.86 26.56 14.80
CA VAL A 69 11.90 27.09 13.81
C VAL A 69 10.47 27.09 14.33
N GLY A 70 10.16 26.20 15.29
CA GLY A 70 8.80 25.93 15.74
C GLY A 70 8.02 24.99 14.82
N ILE A 71 7.02 24.32 15.38
CA ILE A 71 6.17 23.35 14.65
C ILE A 71 5.39 24.04 13.52
N SER A 72 4.82 25.22 13.78
CA SER A 72 4.08 25.97 12.76
C SER A 72 5.00 26.48 11.64
N GLY A 73 6.21 26.94 11.98
CA GLY A 73 7.18 27.40 10.99
C GLY A 73 7.62 26.29 10.04
N ILE A 74 7.77 25.06 10.55
CA ILE A 74 8.09 23.90 9.71
C ILE A 74 6.88 23.46 8.89
N VAL A 75 5.73 23.22 9.53
CA VAL A 75 4.58 22.58 8.87
C VAL A 75 3.84 23.54 7.93
N LEU A 76 3.66 24.80 8.33
CA LEU A 76 2.90 25.80 7.57
C LEU A 76 3.80 26.77 6.79
N GLY A 77 5.11 26.76 7.04
CA GLY A 77 6.06 27.56 6.26
C GLY A 77 6.07 27.13 4.79
N GLN A 78 6.06 28.10 3.90
CA GLN A 78 6.02 27.86 2.44
C GLN A 78 7.42 27.81 1.83
N ASP A 79 8.38 28.48 2.46
CA ASP A 79 9.73 28.63 1.94
C ASP A 79 10.69 27.61 2.54
N TRP A 80 11.40 26.92 1.65
CA TRP A 80 12.51 26.05 2.00
C TRP A 80 13.81 26.63 1.45
N LEU A 81 14.53 27.37 2.30
CA LEU A 81 15.78 28.06 2.00
C LEU A 81 16.78 27.86 3.15
N PRO A 82 17.41 26.67 3.29
CA PRO A 82 18.43 26.43 4.30
C PRO A 82 19.64 27.39 4.15
N PRO A 83 20.25 27.84 5.27
CA PRO A 83 19.93 27.50 6.65
C PRO A 83 18.86 28.39 7.31
N ALA A 84 18.21 29.29 6.56
CA ALA A 84 17.35 30.34 7.11
C ALA A 84 15.88 29.91 7.29
N LEU A 85 15.32 29.17 6.35
CA LEU A 85 13.90 28.80 6.31
C LEU A 85 13.73 27.31 6.02
N TYR A 86 12.87 26.65 6.78
CA TYR A 86 12.65 25.19 6.74
C TYR A 86 11.15 24.82 6.62
N GLY A 87 10.38 25.62 5.89
CA GLY A 87 8.97 25.39 5.64
C GLY A 87 8.73 24.25 4.65
N VAL A 88 7.85 23.30 4.98
CA VAL A 88 7.54 22.14 4.14
C VAL A 88 6.12 22.13 3.57
N ALA A 89 5.35 23.20 3.75
CA ALA A 89 3.94 23.25 3.34
C ALA A 89 3.77 23.00 1.83
N THR A 90 4.62 23.61 1.01
CA THR A 90 4.64 23.44 -0.45
C THR A 90 4.88 21.99 -0.84
N MET A 91 5.73 21.29 -0.09
CA MET A 91 6.06 19.88 -0.31
C MET A 91 4.95 18.93 0.13
N ILE A 92 4.22 19.26 1.20
CA ILE A 92 3.02 18.52 1.61
C ILE A 92 2.00 18.59 0.48
N VAL A 93 1.73 19.79 -0.05
CA VAL A 93 0.79 20.00 -1.16
C VAL A 93 1.24 19.22 -2.40
N ALA A 94 2.51 19.31 -2.78
CA ALA A 94 3.07 18.56 -3.91
C ALA A 94 2.89 17.04 -3.75
N SER A 95 3.19 16.50 -2.56
CA SER A 95 3.01 15.07 -2.25
C SER A 95 1.53 14.64 -2.34
N VAL A 96 0.61 15.46 -1.81
CA VAL A 96 -0.84 15.19 -1.85
C VAL A 96 -1.34 15.20 -3.30
N VAL A 97 -1.05 16.26 -4.06
CA VAL A 97 -1.56 16.44 -5.42
C VAL A 97 -1.04 15.35 -6.35
N SER A 98 0.26 15.05 -6.29
CA SER A 98 0.87 14.00 -7.12
C SER A 98 0.33 12.61 -6.79
N THR A 99 0.21 12.26 -5.51
CA THR A 99 -0.36 10.98 -5.07
C THR A 99 -1.83 10.86 -5.46
N PHE A 100 -2.62 11.90 -5.20
CA PHE A 100 -4.05 11.90 -5.49
C PHE A 100 -4.30 11.81 -7.00
N GLY A 101 -3.54 12.55 -7.81
CA GLY A 101 -3.59 12.44 -9.27
C GLY A 101 -3.22 11.03 -9.75
N ALA A 102 -2.15 10.44 -9.21
CA ALA A 102 -1.73 9.08 -9.54
C ALA A 102 -2.81 8.05 -9.20
N VAL A 103 -3.51 8.23 -8.08
CA VAL A 103 -4.64 7.38 -7.66
C VAL A 103 -5.82 7.51 -8.60
N ILE A 104 -6.21 8.74 -8.96
CA ILE A 104 -7.32 8.99 -9.89
C ILE A 104 -7.09 8.30 -11.24
N VAL A 105 -5.86 8.31 -11.73
CA VAL A 105 -5.53 7.70 -13.02
C VAL A 105 -5.28 6.20 -12.89
N GLY A 106 -4.44 5.79 -11.93
CA GLY A 106 -3.95 4.43 -11.81
C GLY A 106 -4.95 3.45 -11.19
N VAL A 107 -5.72 3.86 -10.18
CA VAL A 107 -6.65 2.94 -9.49
C VAL A 107 -7.77 2.45 -10.41
N PRO A 108 -8.48 3.29 -11.16
CA PRO A 108 -9.52 2.81 -12.07
C PRO A 108 -8.96 1.83 -13.10
N VAL A 109 -7.81 2.16 -13.71
CA VAL A 109 -7.15 1.28 -14.68
C VAL A 109 -6.74 -0.04 -14.04
N GLY A 110 -6.16 0.00 -12.83
CA GLY A 110 -5.73 -1.20 -12.12
C GLY A 110 -6.90 -2.10 -11.69
N VAL A 111 -7.98 -1.54 -11.16
CA VAL A 111 -9.16 -2.30 -10.74
C VAL A 111 -9.90 -2.89 -11.94
N LEU A 112 -10.09 -2.12 -13.01
CA LEU A 112 -10.71 -2.63 -14.24
C LEU A 112 -9.87 -3.74 -14.87
N THR A 113 -8.54 -3.60 -14.87
CA THR A 113 -7.63 -4.64 -15.35
C THR A 113 -7.72 -5.89 -14.47
N ALA A 114 -7.78 -5.74 -13.14
CA ALA A 114 -7.98 -6.88 -12.23
C ALA A 114 -9.32 -7.61 -12.49
N ILE A 115 -10.41 -6.86 -12.68
CA ILE A 115 -11.72 -7.43 -13.02
C ILE A 115 -11.64 -8.17 -14.36
N PHE A 116 -10.97 -7.57 -15.35
CA PHE A 116 -10.78 -8.20 -16.66
C PHE A 116 -10.02 -9.53 -16.54
N ILE A 117 -8.86 -9.55 -15.86
CA ILE A 117 -8.06 -10.77 -15.72
C ILE A 117 -8.79 -11.84 -14.87
N ALA A 118 -9.52 -11.43 -13.84
CA ALA A 118 -10.24 -12.34 -12.96
C ALA A 118 -11.43 -13.02 -13.65
N GLU A 119 -12.28 -12.25 -14.34
CA GLU A 119 -13.62 -12.70 -14.72
C GLU A 119 -13.90 -12.69 -16.23
N VAL A 120 -13.25 -11.83 -17.01
CA VAL A 120 -13.58 -11.60 -18.43
C VAL A 120 -12.58 -12.26 -19.37
N ALA A 121 -11.30 -12.28 -18.99
CA ALA A 121 -10.21 -12.71 -19.86
C ALA A 121 -10.25 -14.23 -20.11
N PRO A 122 -10.06 -14.67 -21.38
CA PRO A 122 -9.80 -16.08 -21.67
C PRO A 122 -8.55 -16.57 -20.92
N LYS A 123 -8.53 -17.85 -20.51
CA LYS A 123 -7.42 -18.44 -19.73
C LYS A 123 -6.03 -18.16 -20.33
N ARG A 124 -5.91 -18.20 -21.67
CA ARG A 124 -4.66 -17.90 -22.38
C ARG A 124 -4.18 -16.46 -22.17
N VAL A 125 -5.09 -15.50 -22.24
CA VAL A 125 -4.80 -14.07 -22.06
C VAL A 125 -4.44 -13.79 -20.60
N ALA A 126 -5.22 -14.31 -19.65
CA ALA A 126 -4.93 -14.15 -18.22
C ALA A 126 -3.57 -14.73 -17.82
N ASN A 127 -3.17 -15.87 -18.40
CA ASN A 127 -1.87 -16.51 -18.16
C ASN A 127 -0.67 -15.73 -18.74
N ILE A 128 -0.90 -14.77 -19.65
CA ILE A 128 0.15 -13.89 -20.18
C ILE A 128 0.18 -12.58 -19.39
N ILE A 129 -0.99 -11.99 -19.14
CA ILE A 129 -1.09 -10.68 -18.48
C ILE A 129 -0.60 -10.78 -17.02
N ARG A 130 -0.95 -11.84 -16.28
CA ARG A 130 -0.53 -11.95 -14.86
C ARG A 130 1.00 -11.93 -14.72
N PRO A 131 1.77 -12.79 -15.40
CA PRO A 131 3.22 -12.70 -15.35
C PRO A 131 3.75 -11.33 -15.80
N ALA A 132 3.16 -10.71 -16.83
CA ALA A 132 3.57 -9.37 -17.26
C ALA A 132 3.39 -8.30 -16.15
N VAL A 133 2.28 -8.36 -15.42
CA VAL A 133 2.02 -7.48 -14.27
C VAL A 133 3.00 -7.76 -13.12
N GLU A 134 3.31 -9.02 -12.84
CA GLU A 134 4.31 -9.39 -11.83
C GLU A 134 5.71 -8.91 -12.24
N LEU A 135 6.07 -8.99 -13.52
CA LEU A 135 7.32 -8.46 -14.05
C LEU A 135 7.38 -6.93 -13.93
N LEU A 136 6.27 -6.21 -14.18
CA LEU A 136 6.18 -4.77 -13.95
C LEU A 136 6.47 -4.40 -12.48
N ALA A 137 6.04 -5.22 -11.51
CA ALA A 137 6.33 -4.99 -10.10
C ALA A 137 7.83 -5.14 -9.76
N GLY A 138 8.56 -5.95 -10.54
CA GLY A 138 10.01 -6.18 -10.38
C GLY A 138 10.90 -5.08 -10.98
N ILE A 139 10.34 -4.14 -11.75
CA ILE A 139 11.11 -3.05 -12.35
C ILE A 139 11.55 -2.05 -11.26
N PRO A 140 12.84 -1.69 -11.17
CA PRO A 140 13.32 -0.68 -10.24
C PRO A 140 12.67 0.68 -10.48
N SER A 141 12.41 1.44 -9.41
CA SER A 141 11.76 2.76 -9.49
C SER A 141 12.51 3.77 -10.35
N VAL A 142 13.85 3.72 -10.34
CA VAL A 142 14.71 4.57 -11.19
C VAL A 142 14.46 4.34 -12.67
N VAL A 143 14.13 3.11 -13.09
CA VAL A 143 13.84 2.81 -14.50
C VAL A 143 12.53 3.47 -14.93
N TYR A 144 11.52 3.47 -14.08
CA TYR A 144 10.28 4.23 -14.31
C TYR A 144 10.53 5.73 -14.39
N GLY A 145 11.37 6.27 -13.48
CA GLY A 145 11.78 7.68 -13.50
C GLY A 145 12.51 8.05 -14.77
N PHE A 146 13.45 7.20 -15.22
CA PHE A 146 14.19 7.41 -16.46
C PHE A 146 13.28 7.36 -17.70
N PHE A 147 12.38 6.38 -17.78
CA PHE A 147 11.36 6.34 -18.81
C PHE A 147 10.50 7.61 -18.82
N GLY A 148 10.08 8.06 -17.64
CA GLY A 148 9.34 9.30 -17.47
C GLY A 148 10.11 10.52 -17.98
N LEU A 149 11.40 10.63 -17.65
CA LEU A 149 12.26 11.73 -18.07
C LEU A 149 12.54 11.72 -19.58
N VAL A 150 12.70 10.56 -20.20
CA VAL A 150 13.07 10.46 -21.62
C VAL A 150 11.85 10.52 -22.55
N ILE A 151 10.69 10.06 -22.10
CA ILE A 151 9.50 9.93 -22.96
C ILE A 151 8.36 10.83 -22.47
N ILE A 152 7.98 10.76 -21.20
CA ILE A 152 6.80 11.47 -20.69
C ILE A 152 7.05 12.98 -20.58
N VAL A 153 8.22 13.38 -20.10
CA VAL A 153 8.60 14.80 -19.94
C VAL A 153 8.64 15.51 -21.30
N PRO A 154 9.35 15.02 -22.34
CA PRO A 154 9.30 15.62 -23.67
C PRO A 154 7.90 15.63 -24.28
N LEU A 155 7.12 14.55 -24.08
CA LEU A 155 5.74 14.50 -24.57
C LEU A 155 4.87 15.60 -23.94
N ILE A 156 5.03 15.86 -22.63
CA ILE A 156 4.33 16.95 -21.94
C ILE A 156 4.80 18.31 -22.45
N GLN A 157 6.11 18.47 -22.64
CA GLN A 157 6.69 19.69 -23.22
C GLN A 157 6.08 20.00 -24.60
N ASP A 158 5.97 19.01 -25.48
CA ASP A 158 5.44 19.19 -26.83
C ASP A 158 3.92 19.41 -26.86
N ILE A 159 3.15 18.65 -26.06
CA ILE A 159 1.68 18.73 -26.05
C ILE A 159 1.20 20.02 -25.36
N PHE A 160 1.78 20.34 -24.20
CA PHE A 160 1.32 21.46 -23.36
C PHE A 160 2.17 22.72 -23.55
N GLN A 161 3.22 22.67 -24.38
CA GLN A 161 4.09 23.81 -24.69
C GLN A 161 4.73 24.43 -23.43
N VAL A 162 5.13 23.58 -22.47
CA VAL A 162 5.75 23.98 -21.20
C VAL A 162 7.27 23.90 -21.32
N PRO A 163 8.04 24.94 -20.93
CA PRO A 163 9.48 25.02 -21.24
C PRO A 163 10.36 23.85 -20.78
N ALA A 164 10.06 23.25 -19.63
CA ALA A 164 10.89 22.19 -19.04
C ALA A 164 10.27 20.78 -19.15
N GLY A 165 8.95 20.66 -19.32
CA GLY A 165 8.22 19.36 -19.30
C GLY A 165 8.21 18.63 -17.94
N ASN A 166 9.17 18.91 -17.06
CA ASN A 166 9.26 18.39 -15.69
C ASN A 166 8.17 19.01 -14.80
N THR A 167 7.11 18.26 -14.56
CA THR A 167 5.86 18.77 -13.98
C THR A 167 5.24 17.78 -13.00
N ILE A 168 4.30 18.25 -12.17
CA ILE A 168 3.47 17.36 -11.36
C ILE A 168 2.73 16.36 -12.24
N LEU A 169 2.28 16.74 -13.43
CA LEU A 169 1.62 15.84 -14.39
C LEU A 169 2.51 14.66 -14.77
N ALA A 170 3.78 14.92 -15.07
CA ALA A 170 4.75 13.86 -15.37
C ALA A 170 4.87 12.89 -14.19
N GLY A 171 4.96 13.42 -12.97
CA GLY A 171 4.94 12.64 -11.74
C GLY A 171 3.69 11.79 -11.58
N ILE A 172 2.50 12.37 -11.81
CA ILE A 172 1.20 11.67 -11.74
C ILE A 172 1.16 10.47 -12.69
N ILE A 173 1.61 10.64 -13.94
CA ILE A 173 1.58 9.57 -14.95
C ILE A 173 2.53 8.45 -14.54
N VAL A 174 3.77 8.79 -14.17
CA VAL A 174 4.79 7.80 -13.80
C VAL A 174 4.38 7.03 -12.54
N LEU A 175 3.94 7.75 -11.49
CA LEU A 175 3.41 7.12 -10.27
C LEU A 175 2.17 6.27 -10.57
N GLY A 176 1.26 6.77 -11.41
CA GLY A 176 0.04 6.08 -11.80
C GLY A 176 0.33 4.71 -12.42
N VAL A 177 1.31 4.63 -13.34
CA VAL A 177 1.77 3.36 -13.91
C VAL A 177 2.42 2.47 -12.85
N MET A 178 3.21 3.07 -11.96
CA MET A 178 3.98 2.34 -10.96
C MET A 178 3.13 1.69 -9.85
N ILE A 179 1.94 2.24 -9.55
CA ILE A 179 0.99 1.64 -8.60
C ILE A 179 0.15 0.51 -9.22
N LEU A 180 0.08 0.42 -10.56
CA LEU A 180 -0.75 -0.58 -11.25
C LEU A 180 -0.46 -2.01 -10.79
N PRO A 181 0.80 -2.48 -10.70
CA PRO A 181 1.05 -3.89 -10.38
C PRO A 181 0.53 -4.27 -9.01
N THR A 182 0.67 -3.37 -8.04
CA THR A 182 0.16 -3.54 -6.67
C THR A 182 -1.37 -3.60 -6.66
N VAL A 183 -2.04 -2.63 -7.29
CA VAL A 183 -3.50 -2.56 -7.31
C VAL A 183 -4.09 -3.75 -8.07
N ILE A 184 -3.53 -4.11 -9.23
CA ILE A 184 -4.01 -5.21 -10.08
C ILE A 184 -3.90 -6.54 -9.32
N THR A 185 -2.72 -6.86 -8.81
CA THR A 185 -2.44 -8.18 -8.20
C THR A 185 -3.29 -8.41 -6.96
N VAL A 186 -3.38 -7.41 -6.08
CA VAL A 186 -4.17 -7.52 -4.85
C VAL A 186 -5.67 -7.52 -5.13
N SER A 187 -6.15 -6.69 -6.06
CA SER A 187 -7.57 -6.66 -6.43
C SER A 187 -7.99 -7.96 -7.11
N GLU A 188 -7.15 -8.51 -7.99
CA GLU A 188 -7.47 -9.73 -8.72
C GLU A 188 -7.52 -10.95 -7.80
N THR A 189 -6.53 -11.11 -6.92
CA THR A 189 -6.52 -12.18 -5.91
C THR A 189 -7.74 -12.11 -5.01
N SER A 190 -8.18 -10.90 -4.67
CA SER A 190 -9.39 -10.67 -3.87
C SER A 190 -10.67 -11.06 -4.60
N ILE A 191 -10.79 -10.75 -5.91
CA ILE A 191 -11.95 -11.14 -6.71
C ILE A 191 -12.00 -12.67 -6.86
N ARG A 192 -10.86 -13.31 -7.12
CA ARG A 192 -10.76 -14.78 -7.26
C ARG A 192 -11.02 -15.54 -5.95
N ALA A 193 -10.84 -14.89 -4.80
CA ALA A 193 -11.13 -15.48 -3.50
C ALA A 193 -12.65 -15.59 -3.22
N VAL A 194 -13.50 -14.92 -4.00
CA VAL A 194 -14.96 -15.02 -3.86
C VAL A 194 -15.42 -16.43 -4.28
N PRO A 195 -16.18 -17.17 -3.44
CA PRO A 195 -16.63 -18.51 -3.78
C PRO A 195 -17.42 -18.59 -5.10
N HIS A 196 -17.10 -19.57 -5.95
CA HIS A 196 -17.75 -19.75 -7.25
C HIS A 196 -19.28 -19.94 -7.17
N ALA A 197 -19.79 -20.46 -6.05
CA ALA A 197 -21.22 -20.62 -5.79
C ALA A 197 -22.00 -19.30 -5.91
N TYR A 198 -21.40 -18.16 -5.55
CA TYR A 198 -22.03 -16.83 -5.72
C TYR A 198 -22.29 -16.52 -7.19
N LYS A 199 -21.32 -16.82 -8.05
CA LYS A 199 -21.43 -16.61 -9.51
C LYS A 199 -22.45 -17.56 -10.13
N GLU A 200 -22.33 -18.85 -9.84
CA GLU A 200 -23.23 -19.88 -10.37
C GLU A 200 -24.68 -19.64 -9.95
N GLY A 201 -24.92 -19.27 -8.69
CA GLY A 201 -26.25 -18.92 -8.19
C GLY A 201 -26.83 -17.68 -8.86
N SER A 202 -26.02 -16.64 -9.09
CA SER A 202 -26.47 -15.44 -9.81
C SER A 202 -26.87 -15.75 -11.25
N LEU A 203 -26.08 -16.55 -11.97
CA LEU A 203 -26.37 -16.95 -13.35
C LEU A 203 -27.60 -17.87 -13.43
N ALA A 204 -27.79 -18.77 -12.46
CA ALA A 204 -28.96 -19.65 -12.38
C ALA A 204 -30.28 -18.88 -12.19
N LEU A 205 -30.24 -17.70 -11.56
CA LEU A 205 -31.37 -16.79 -11.43
C LEU A 205 -31.63 -15.95 -12.70
N GLY A 206 -30.90 -16.20 -13.79
CA GLY A 206 -31.05 -15.47 -15.06
C GLY A 206 -30.36 -14.10 -15.09
N ALA A 207 -29.47 -13.81 -14.14
CA ALA A 207 -28.70 -12.57 -14.17
C ALA A 207 -27.65 -12.60 -15.30
N SER A 208 -27.35 -11.42 -15.88
CA SER A 208 -26.31 -11.29 -16.90
C SER A 208 -24.90 -11.35 -16.28
N SER A 209 -23.91 -11.82 -17.03
CA SER A 209 -22.52 -11.89 -16.56
C SER A 209 -21.99 -10.54 -16.08
N ILE A 210 -22.37 -9.45 -16.75
CA ILE A 210 -21.96 -8.09 -16.35
C ILE A 210 -22.58 -7.69 -15.01
N PHE A 211 -23.85 -8.06 -14.78
CA PHE A 211 -24.52 -7.82 -13.51
C PHE A 211 -23.83 -8.61 -12.40
N THR A 212 -23.57 -9.91 -12.61
CA THR A 212 -22.87 -10.75 -11.64
C THR A 212 -21.51 -10.18 -11.27
N ILE A 213 -20.72 -9.70 -12.23
CA ILE A 213 -19.40 -9.11 -11.97
C ILE A 213 -19.53 -7.82 -11.14
N PHE A 214 -20.26 -6.83 -11.62
CA PHE A 214 -20.25 -5.48 -11.03
C PHE A 214 -21.17 -5.32 -9.81
N LYS A 215 -22.23 -6.12 -9.69
CA LYS A 215 -23.22 -6.01 -8.60
C LYS A 215 -23.09 -7.10 -7.54
N LEU A 216 -22.34 -8.17 -7.79
CA LEU A 216 -22.16 -9.27 -6.84
C LEU A 216 -20.68 -9.49 -6.49
N LEU A 217 -19.84 -9.83 -7.48
CA LEU A 217 -18.46 -10.23 -7.23
C LEU A 217 -17.57 -9.06 -6.78
N VAL A 218 -17.61 -7.93 -7.48
CA VAL A 218 -16.82 -6.73 -7.11
C VAL A 218 -17.20 -6.20 -5.72
N PRO A 219 -18.50 -6.06 -5.38
CA PRO A 219 -18.89 -5.70 -4.00
C PRO A 219 -18.48 -6.73 -2.95
N ALA A 220 -18.54 -8.03 -3.26
CA ALA A 220 -18.08 -9.08 -2.34
C ALA A 220 -16.57 -9.02 -2.09
N ALA A 221 -15.78 -8.66 -3.11
CA ALA A 221 -14.33 -8.51 -3.02
C ALA A 221 -13.85 -7.13 -2.54
N ARG A 222 -14.76 -6.22 -2.16
CA ARG A 222 -14.45 -4.81 -1.90
C ARG A 222 -13.34 -4.59 -0.87
N SER A 223 -13.30 -5.38 0.21
CA SER A 223 -12.32 -5.21 1.28
C SER A 223 -10.91 -5.48 0.78
N GLY A 224 -10.75 -6.49 -0.07
CA GLY A 224 -9.48 -6.82 -0.71
C GLY A 224 -9.08 -5.82 -1.80
N ILE A 225 -10.03 -5.37 -2.64
CA ILE A 225 -9.78 -4.29 -3.62
C ILE A 225 -9.31 -3.02 -2.91
N MET A 226 -10.00 -2.61 -1.84
CA MET A 226 -9.61 -1.45 -1.03
C MET A 226 -8.22 -1.63 -0.40
N THR A 227 -7.86 -2.84 0.03
CA THR A 227 -6.53 -3.13 0.55
C THR A 227 -5.46 -2.94 -0.53
N GLY A 228 -5.74 -3.38 -1.76
CA GLY A 228 -4.86 -3.14 -2.92
C GLY A 228 -4.68 -1.67 -3.24
N VAL A 229 -5.77 -0.89 -3.15
CA VAL A 229 -5.73 0.56 -3.34
C VAL A 229 -4.93 1.26 -2.24
N ILE A 230 -5.16 0.94 -0.97
CA ILE A 230 -4.41 1.51 0.16
C ILE A 230 -2.91 1.19 0.03
N LEU A 231 -2.56 -0.04 -0.38
CA LEU A 231 -1.17 -0.42 -0.59
C LEU A 231 -0.55 0.33 -1.78
N GLY A 232 -1.31 0.55 -2.86
CA GLY A 232 -0.88 1.38 -3.99
C GLY A 232 -0.66 2.85 -3.59
N ILE A 233 -1.55 3.42 -2.78
CA ILE A 233 -1.38 4.78 -2.24
C ILE A 233 -0.12 4.88 -1.37
N GLY A 234 0.08 3.92 -0.47
CA GLY A 234 1.30 3.85 0.34
C GLY A 234 2.57 3.78 -0.49
N ARG A 235 2.55 3.04 -1.60
CA ARG A 235 3.64 3.00 -2.58
C ARG A 235 3.86 4.36 -3.23
N ALA A 236 2.82 5.01 -3.77
CA ALA A 236 2.94 6.33 -4.39
C ALA A 236 3.48 7.40 -3.43
N LEU A 237 3.01 7.41 -2.17
CA LEU A 237 3.48 8.35 -1.14
C LEU A 237 4.95 8.15 -0.78
N GLY A 238 5.41 6.90 -0.79
CA GLY A 238 6.79 6.54 -0.49
C GLY A 238 7.73 6.74 -1.68
N GLU A 239 7.22 7.09 -2.87
CA GLU A 239 8.07 7.20 -4.02
C GLU A 239 8.98 8.42 -3.99
N THR A 240 10.24 8.16 -4.30
CA THR A 240 11.33 9.11 -4.10
C THR A 240 12.12 9.28 -5.38
N MET A 241 12.74 8.20 -5.87
CA MET A 241 13.68 8.29 -6.99
C MET A 241 13.01 8.64 -8.32
N ALA A 242 11.88 7.99 -8.63
CA ALA A 242 11.17 8.27 -9.88
C ALA A 242 10.71 9.73 -9.96
N ILE A 243 10.22 10.25 -8.83
CA ILE A 243 9.70 11.62 -8.71
C ILE A 243 10.81 12.66 -8.84
N ILE A 244 11.97 12.44 -8.21
CA ILE A 244 13.12 13.32 -8.34
C ILE A 244 13.51 13.51 -9.81
N MET A 245 13.37 12.47 -10.63
CA MET A 245 13.76 12.57 -12.03
C MET A 245 12.77 13.39 -12.88
N VAL A 246 11.49 13.42 -12.55
CA VAL A 246 10.43 13.91 -13.47
C VAL A 246 9.68 15.16 -13.02
N MET A 247 9.67 15.52 -11.74
CA MET A 247 8.85 16.63 -11.22
C MET A 247 9.58 17.99 -11.14
N GLY A 248 10.86 18.05 -11.50
CA GLY A 248 11.63 19.31 -11.57
C GLY A 248 12.17 19.80 -10.21
N ASN A 249 11.63 19.32 -9.09
CA ASN A 249 12.12 19.55 -7.73
C ASN A 249 12.22 21.02 -7.30
N ALA A 250 11.33 21.88 -7.80
CA ALA A 250 11.21 23.25 -7.30
C ALA A 250 10.54 23.26 -5.91
N PRO A 251 11.15 23.84 -4.86
CA PRO A 251 10.55 23.97 -3.54
C PRO A 251 9.60 25.19 -3.48
N ALA A 252 8.72 25.31 -4.47
CA ALA A 252 7.75 26.40 -4.59
C ALA A 252 6.33 25.87 -4.51
N MET A 253 5.38 26.73 -4.14
CA MET A 253 3.96 26.37 -4.12
C MET A 253 3.48 26.12 -5.55
N PRO A 254 2.96 24.93 -5.88
CA PRO A 254 2.42 24.69 -7.20
C PRO A 254 1.07 25.39 -7.37
N GLU A 255 0.90 26.16 -8.43
CA GLU A 255 -0.36 26.81 -8.79
C GLU A 255 -1.18 25.94 -9.76
N GLY A 256 -0.50 25.08 -10.53
CA GLY A 256 -1.09 24.14 -11.46
C GLY A 256 -0.37 22.79 -11.53
N ILE A 257 -1.00 21.84 -12.24
CA ILE A 257 -0.46 20.47 -12.44
C ILE A 257 0.73 20.47 -13.43
N LEU A 258 0.86 21.52 -14.24
CA LEU A 258 1.97 21.72 -15.17
C LEU A 258 3.17 22.43 -14.53
N ASP A 259 3.12 22.73 -13.23
CA ASP A 259 4.25 23.33 -12.55
C ASP A 259 5.22 22.27 -12.05
N SER A 260 6.48 22.68 -11.86
CA SER A 260 7.48 21.89 -11.15
C SER A 260 7.23 21.94 -9.65
N ALA A 261 7.42 20.82 -8.97
CA ALA A 261 7.25 20.75 -7.52
C ALA A 261 8.21 19.74 -6.89
N ARG A 262 8.43 19.89 -5.58
CA ARG A 262 9.26 18.98 -4.79
C ARG A 262 8.39 18.30 -3.73
N THR A 263 8.42 16.97 -3.68
CA THR A 263 7.70 16.20 -2.65
C THR A 263 8.52 16.12 -1.35
N LEU A 264 7.86 15.77 -0.25
CA LEU A 264 8.51 15.54 1.05
C LEU A 264 9.63 14.48 0.95
N THR A 265 9.37 13.38 0.25
CA THR A 265 10.33 12.31 0.02
C THR A 265 11.53 12.77 -0.81
N ALA A 266 11.28 13.52 -1.89
CA ALA A 266 12.33 14.08 -2.72
C ALA A 266 13.22 15.05 -1.93
N ASN A 267 12.63 15.90 -1.09
CA ASN A 267 13.38 16.84 -0.28
C ASN A 267 14.37 16.14 0.68
N ILE A 268 13.90 15.10 1.38
CA ILE A 268 14.75 14.29 2.24
C ILE A 268 15.90 13.68 1.43
N ALA A 269 15.60 13.06 0.29
CA ALA A 269 16.62 12.35 -0.48
C ALA A 269 17.66 13.28 -1.15
N ILE A 270 17.24 14.45 -1.63
CA ILE A 270 18.15 15.39 -2.31
C ILE A 270 19.10 16.05 -1.31
N GLU A 271 18.64 16.41 -0.12
CA GLU A 271 19.41 17.29 0.77
C GLU A 271 20.13 16.53 1.91
N MET A 272 19.67 15.33 2.26
CA MET A 272 20.22 14.59 3.41
C MET A 272 21.71 14.27 3.30
N SER A 273 22.24 14.07 2.09
CA SER A 273 23.64 13.65 1.93
C SER A 273 24.67 14.71 2.32
N TYR A 274 24.28 15.99 2.31
CA TYR A 274 25.18 17.12 2.62
C TYR A 274 24.68 17.98 3.79
N ALA A 275 23.49 17.69 4.33
CA ALA A 275 22.92 18.43 5.45
C ALA A 275 23.72 18.20 6.75
N SER A 276 23.89 19.27 7.53
CA SER A 276 24.55 19.21 8.84
C SER A 276 23.88 20.14 9.85
N GLY A 277 24.04 19.83 11.14
CA GLY A 277 23.43 20.59 12.24
C GLY A 277 21.91 20.70 12.09
N VAL A 278 21.41 21.93 12.23
CA VAL A 278 19.98 22.27 12.18
C VAL A 278 19.33 21.84 10.87
N HIS A 279 20.07 21.93 9.76
CA HIS A 279 19.56 21.54 8.46
C HIS A 279 19.25 20.04 8.40
N ALA A 280 20.11 19.19 8.97
CA ALA A 280 19.84 17.75 9.09
C ALA A 280 18.64 17.48 10.01
N SER A 281 18.57 18.15 11.16
CA SER A 281 17.41 18.07 12.06
C SER A 281 16.10 18.48 11.39
N ALA A 282 16.13 19.48 10.49
CA ALA A 282 14.95 19.91 9.73
C ALA A 282 14.50 18.87 8.70
N LEU A 283 15.42 18.11 8.11
CA LEU A 283 15.07 16.96 7.26
C LEU A 283 14.48 15.81 8.07
N TYR A 284 14.96 15.54 9.29
CA TYR A 284 14.30 14.60 10.20
C TYR A 284 12.90 15.08 10.60
N ALA A 285 12.71 16.39 10.82
CA ALA A 285 11.39 16.98 11.05
C ALA A 285 10.47 16.81 9.84
N THR A 286 10.99 16.96 8.62
CA THR A 286 10.26 16.63 7.38
C THR A 286 9.82 15.17 7.37
N GLY A 287 10.68 14.26 7.85
CA GLY A 287 10.35 12.85 8.05
C GLY A 287 9.24 12.60 9.07
N VAL A 288 9.22 13.33 10.19
CA VAL A 288 8.11 13.31 11.16
C VAL A 288 6.81 13.75 10.50
N VAL A 289 6.83 14.83 9.74
CA VAL A 289 5.66 15.35 9.02
C VAL A 289 5.15 14.33 8.02
N LEU A 290 6.04 13.73 7.22
CA LEU A 290 5.70 12.67 6.28
C LEU A 290 5.08 11.46 6.99
N LEU A 291 5.66 11.00 8.10
CA LEU A 291 5.14 9.90 8.90
C LEU A 291 3.74 10.20 9.44
N ALA A 292 3.54 11.38 10.03
CA ALA A 292 2.25 11.84 10.52
C ALA A 292 1.21 11.90 9.39
N PHE A 293 1.59 12.45 8.24
CA PHE A 293 0.74 12.55 7.07
C PHE A 293 0.30 11.16 6.56
N ILE A 294 1.23 10.21 6.42
CA ILE A 294 0.93 8.83 6.01
C ILE A 294 0.00 8.15 7.02
N MET A 295 0.24 8.32 8.33
CA MET A 295 -0.62 7.74 9.36
C MET A 295 -2.03 8.30 9.30
N ILE A 296 -2.19 9.62 9.17
CA ILE A 296 -3.51 10.28 9.05
C ILE A 296 -4.23 9.76 7.80
N LEU A 297 -3.56 9.77 6.65
CA LEU A 297 -4.15 9.33 5.39
C LEU A 297 -4.62 7.88 5.48
N ASN A 298 -3.76 6.97 5.95
CA ASN A 298 -4.12 5.56 6.11
C ASN A 298 -5.24 5.36 7.12
N ALA A 299 -5.24 6.10 8.25
CA ALA A 299 -6.30 6.03 9.24
C ALA A 299 -7.65 6.48 8.66
N THR A 300 -7.68 7.58 7.91
CA THR A 300 -8.89 8.07 7.23
C THR A 300 -9.42 7.06 6.21
N LEU A 301 -8.55 6.47 5.39
CA LEU A 301 -8.96 5.45 4.41
C LEU A 301 -9.53 4.20 5.10
N LEU A 302 -8.91 3.75 6.19
CA LEU A 302 -9.40 2.60 6.96
C LEU A 302 -10.73 2.90 7.66
N TYR A 303 -10.88 4.09 8.23
CA TYR A 303 -12.11 4.53 8.88
C TYR A 303 -13.29 4.56 7.89
N LEU A 304 -13.11 5.20 6.72
CA LEU A 304 -14.12 5.27 5.67
C LEU A 304 -14.53 3.88 5.14
N ASN A 305 -13.59 2.93 5.11
CA ASN A 305 -13.88 1.56 4.69
C ASN A 305 -14.72 0.80 5.74
N ARG A 306 -14.48 1.06 7.03
CA ARG A 306 -15.18 0.36 8.12
C ARG A 306 -16.66 0.76 8.23
N GLU A 307 -17.01 2.00 7.91
CA GLU A 307 -18.42 2.44 7.88
C GLU A 307 -19.24 1.77 6.77
N ARG A 308 -18.64 1.54 5.60
CA ARG A 308 -19.32 0.83 4.50
C ARG A 308 -19.45 -0.67 4.76
N ALA A 309 -18.67 -1.21 5.69
CA ALA A 309 -18.69 -2.62 6.07
C ALA A 309 -19.88 -3.02 6.97
N ARG A 310 -20.55 -2.03 7.58
CA ARG A 310 -21.80 -2.17 8.34
C ARG A 310 -23.00 -1.91 7.45
#